data_AF-B6AS92-F1
#
_entry.id   AF-B6AS92-F1
#
_cell.length_a   1.000
_cell.length_b   1.000
_cell.length_c   1.000
_cell.angle_alpha   90.00
_cell.angle_beta   90.00
_cell.angle_gamma   90.00
#
_symmetry.space_group_name_H-M   'P 1'
#
loop_
_entity.id
_entity.type
_entity.pdbx_description
1 polymer ?
#
loop_
_entity_poly.entity_id
_entity_poly.type
_entity_poly.pdbx_seq_one_letter_code
_entity_poly.pdbx_strand_id
1 'polypeptide(L)'
;MNSSERMSLYSMCHAKWGMKSQGLVLIEECGELVHAMSRYLNNRTGRLEDVIEECADVAIMIEQMSHTLDFESDLAKAIDKKCERLKKRLDPEAGDES
;
A
#
# COMPACT_ATOMS: atom_id res chain seq x y z
N MET A 1 -0.71 9.60 15.15
CA MET A 1 0.02 10.51 14.25
C MET A 1 -0.96 11.00 13.19
N ASN A 2 -1.18 12.31 13.07
CA ASN A 2 -2.02 12.88 12.01
C ASN A 2 -1.27 12.91 10.67
N SER A 3 -1.98 13.19 9.57
CA SER A 3 -1.39 13.16 8.22
C SER A 3 -0.20 14.13 8.06
N SER A 4 -0.27 15.33 8.65
CA SER A 4 0.81 16.32 8.58
C SER A 4 2.07 15.85 9.32
N GLU A 5 1.91 15.19 10.47
CA GLU A 5 3.03 14.59 11.22
C GLU A 5 3.69 13.46 10.40
N ARG A 6 2.89 12.64 9.69
CA ARG A 6 3.42 11.58 8.80
C ARG A 6 4.19 12.17 7.62
N MET A 7 3.66 13.19 6.97
CA MET A 7 4.32 13.86 5.84
C MET A 7 5.69 14.45 6.23
N SER A 8 5.77 15.04 7.42
CA SER A 8 7.04 15.54 7.96
C SER A 8 8.04 14.41 8.16
N LEU A 9 7.61 13.30 8.77
CA LEU A 9 8.43 12.11 8.96
C LEU A 9 8.94 11.55 7.62
N TYR A 10 8.07 11.41 6.62
CA TYR A 10 8.43 10.91 5.29
C TYR A 10 9.47 11.79 4.60
N SER A 11 9.33 13.11 4.74
CA SER A 11 10.31 14.08 4.22
C SER A 11 11.67 13.92 4.92
N MET A 12 11.68 13.67 6.24
CA MET A 12 12.92 13.39 6.99
C MET A 12 13.55 12.06 6.58
N CYS A 13 12.75 11.01 6.38
CA CYS A 13 13.22 9.73 5.86
C CYS A 13 13.89 9.93 4.49
N HIS A 14 13.30 10.76 3.62
CA HIS A 14 13.85 11.01 2.29
C HIS A 14 15.17 11.76 2.36
N ALA A 15 15.22 12.83 3.16
CA ALA A 15 16.44 13.59 3.37
C ALA A 15 17.59 12.74 3.95
N LYS A 16 17.28 11.76 4.81
CA LYS A 16 18.27 10.92 5.49
C LYS A 16 18.81 9.78 4.62
N TRP A 17 17.94 9.06 3.92
CA TRP A 17 18.31 7.80 3.25
C TRP A 17 18.17 7.84 1.73
N GLY A 18 17.46 8.83 1.18
CA GLY A 18 17.25 9.01 -0.24
C GLY A 18 16.35 7.96 -0.89
N MET A 19 15.97 8.25 -2.13
CA MET A 19 14.97 7.48 -2.90
C MET A 19 15.36 6.00 -3.07
N LYS A 20 16.60 5.71 -3.44
CA LYS A 20 17.04 4.33 -3.70
C LYS A 20 16.90 3.44 -2.47
N SER A 21 17.29 3.93 -1.29
CA SER A 21 17.19 3.15 -0.05
C SER A 21 15.74 2.86 0.30
N GLN A 22 14.86 3.85 0.17
CA GLN A 22 13.44 3.65 0.47
C GLN A 22 12.74 2.73 -0.53
N GLY A 23 13.14 2.77 -1.80
CA GLY A 23 12.64 1.82 -2.80
C GLY A 23 13.04 0.38 -2.47
N LEU A 24 14.24 0.16 -1.91
CA LEU A 24 14.66 -1.16 -1.43
C LEU A 24 13.84 -1.62 -0.23
N VAL A 25 13.56 -0.73 0.73
CA VAL A 25 12.67 -1.03 1.87
C VAL A 25 11.28 -1.43 1.37
N LEU A 26 10.67 -0.67 0.46
CA LEU A 26 9.36 -1.04 -0.10
C LEU A 26 9.37 -2.45 -0.73
N ILE A 27 10.46 -2.83 -1.42
CA ILE A 27 10.61 -4.17 -1.99
C ILE A 27 10.68 -5.24 -0.90
N GLU A 28 11.41 -4.96 0.19
CA GLU A 28 11.54 -5.84 1.36
C GLU A 28 10.18 -6.06 2.03
N GLU A 29 9.46 -5.00 2.39
CA GLU A 29 8.13 -5.07 3.03
C GLU A 29 7.12 -5.83 2.14
N CYS A 30 7.19 -5.64 0.82
CA CYS A 30 6.35 -6.40 -0.11
C CYS A 30 6.67 -7.90 -0.09
N GLY A 31 7.94 -8.27 0.07
CA GLY A 31 8.39 -9.65 0.20
C GLY A 31 7.94 -10.28 1.52
N GLU A 32 8.01 -9.52 2.61
CA GLU A 32 7.54 -9.95 3.93
C GLU A 32 6.02 -10.13 3.96
N LEU A 33 5.26 -9.22 3.35
CA LEU A 33 3.81 -9.38 3.17
C LEU A 33 3.46 -10.63 2.36
N VAL A 34 4.19 -10.91 1.28
CA VAL A 34 4.01 -12.15 0.49
C VAL A 34 4.27 -13.38 1.36
N HIS A 35 5.31 -13.36 2.19
CA HIS A 35 5.65 -14.45 3.09
C HIS A 35 4.57 -14.66 4.17
N ALA A 36 4.13 -13.58 4.84
CA ALA A 36 3.11 -13.60 5.86
C ALA A 36 1.77 -14.13 5.31
N MET A 37 1.33 -13.62 4.16
CA MET A 37 0.10 -14.09 3.50
C MET A 37 0.19 -15.56 3.09
N SER A 38 1.33 -16.00 2.54
CA SER A 38 1.54 -17.40 2.18
C SER A 38 1.43 -18.32 3.39
N ARG A 39 2.03 -17.93 4.54
CA ARG A 39 1.93 -18.68 5.78
C ARG A 39 0.51 -18.67 6.33
N TYR A 40 -0.18 -17.53 6.33
CA TYR A 40 -1.55 -17.42 6.84
C TYR A 40 -2.55 -18.28 6.06
N LEU A 41 -2.43 -18.30 4.72
CA LEU A 41 -3.36 -19.05 3.87
C LEU A 41 -3.05 -20.54 3.79
N ASN A 42 -1.76 -20.93 3.74
CA ASN A 42 -1.37 -22.31 3.45
C ASN A 42 -0.94 -23.10 4.70
N ASN A 43 -0.54 -22.44 5.79
CA ASN A 43 -0.01 -23.11 6.98
C ASN A 43 -0.82 -22.76 8.23
N ARG A 44 -1.09 -23.74 9.11
CA ARG A 44 -1.76 -23.51 10.42
C ARG A 44 -0.94 -22.71 11.43
N THR A 45 0.26 -22.25 11.04
CA THR A 45 1.19 -21.49 11.90
C THR A 45 1.23 -20.00 11.54
N GLY A 46 0.59 -19.58 10.45
CA GLY A 46 0.52 -18.15 10.11
C GLY A 46 -0.48 -17.44 11.00
N ARG A 47 -0.10 -16.28 11.53
CA ARG A 47 -0.96 -15.45 12.36
C ARG A 47 -1.52 -14.30 11.55
N LEU A 48 -2.76 -13.90 11.82
CA LEU A 48 -3.35 -12.74 11.16
C LEU A 48 -2.61 -11.46 11.56
N GLU A 49 -2.09 -11.43 12.79
CA GLU A 49 -1.29 -10.32 13.32
C GLU A 49 -0.04 -10.06 12.46
N ASP A 50 0.66 -11.12 12.03
CA ASP A 50 1.83 -10.99 11.15
C ASP A 50 1.39 -10.34 9.81
N VAL A 51 0.27 -10.78 9.22
CA VAL A 51 -0.26 -10.17 7.99
C VAL A 51 -0.62 -8.69 8.17
N ILE A 52 -1.21 -8.33 9.32
CA ILE A 52 -1.59 -6.94 9.61
C ILE A 52 -0.36 -6.05 9.72
N GLU A 53 0.71 -6.53 10.36
CA GLU A 53 1.99 -5.83 10.50
C GLU A 53 2.58 -5.53 9.12
N GLU A 54 2.77 -6.55 8.29
CA GLU A 54 3.34 -6.37 6.94
C GLU A 54 2.44 -5.52 6.02
N CYS A 55 1.11 -5.60 6.19
CA CYS A 55 0.19 -4.72 5.46
C CYS A 55 0.38 -3.25 5.87
N ALA A 56 0.62 -2.98 7.14
CA ALA A 56 0.85 -1.64 7.64
C ALA A 56 2.19 -1.09 7.12
N ASP A 57 3.24 -1.90 7.12
CA ASP A 57 4.56 -1.49 6.63
C ASP A 57 4.53 -1.18 5.13
N VAL A 58 3.91 -2.04 4.31
CA VAL A 58 3.67 -1.77 2.89
C VAL A 58 2.83 -0.50 2.69
N ALA A 59 1.78 -0.30 3.48
CA ALA A 59 0.92 0.89 3.36
C ALA A 59 1.68 2.19 3.68
N ILE A 60 2.52 2.17 4.72
CA ILE A 60 3.40 3.29 5.10
C ILE A 60 4.37 3.58 3.95
N MET A 61 5.00 2.55 3.40
CA MET A 61 5.96 2.71 2.31
C MET A 61 5.29 3.25 1.04
N ILE A 62 4.06 2.83 0.71
CA ILE A 62 3.29 3.42 -0.40
C ILE A 62 2.98 4.89 -0.13
N GLU A 63 2.52 5.25 1.08
CA GLU A 63 2.24 6.64 1.45
C GLU A 63 3.51 7.50 1.32
N GLN A 64 4.63 7.02 1.87
CA GLN A 64 5.94 7.68 1.81
C GLN A 64 6.43 7.87 0.37
N MET A 65 6.26 6.87 -0.50
CA MET A 65 6.61 6.97 -1.92
C MET A 65 5.73 7.99 -2.64
N SER A 66 4.42 7.92 -2.41
CA SER A 66 3.47 8.83 -3.05
C SER A 66 3.76 10.28 -2.71
N HIS A 67 4.06 10.58 -1.45
CA HIS A 67 4.47 11.91 -0.98
C HIS A 67 5.82 12.37 -1.52
N THR A 68 6.81 11.48 -1.52
CA THR A 68 8.16 11.81 -1.97
C THR A 68 8.21 12.11 -3.48
N LEU A 69 7.37 11.44 -4.26
CA LEU A 69 7.34 11.54 -5.72
C LEU A 69 6.14 12.37 -6.24
N ASP A 70 5.39 12.99 -5.35
CA ASP A 70 4.26 13.89 -5.64
C ASP A 70 3.20 13.25 -6.57
N PHE A 71 2.69 12.07 -6.17
CA PHE A 71 1.69 11.33 -6.95
C PHE A 71 0.45 10.90 -6.16
N GLU A 72 0.22 11.37 -4.95
CA GLU A 72 -0.90 10.97 -4.09
C GLU A 72 -2.26 11.16 -4.78
N SER A 73 -2.44 12.29 -5.47
CA SER A 73 -3.68 12.57 -6.21
C SER A 73 -3.91 11.55 -7.32
N ASP A 74 -2.86 11.17 -8.03
CA ASP A 74 -2.94 10.22 -9.13
C ASP A 74 -3.10 8.78 -8.63
N LEU A 75 -2.48 8.43 -7.50
CA LEU A 75 -2.71 7.17 -6.81
C LEU A 75 -4.18 7.03 -6.38
N ALA A 76 -4.76 8.06 -5.77
CA ALA A 76 -6.17 8.07 -5.37
C ALA A 76 -7.11 7.85 -6.57
N LYS A 77 -6.91 8.60 -7.67
CA LYS A 77 -7.67 8.41 -8.92
C LYS A 77 -7.50 6.99 -9.48
N ALA A 78 -6.29 6.43 -9.42
CA ALA A 78 -6.00 5.09 -9.89
C ALA A 78 -6.71 4.01 -9.04
N ILE A 79 -6.77 4.20 -7.72
CA ILE A 79 -7.52 3.35 -6.78
C ILE A 79 -9.02 3.42 -7.12
N ASP A 80 -9.60 4.62 -7.22
CA ASP A 80 -11.03 4.79 -7.54
C ASP A 80 -11.40 4.09 -8.85
N LYS A 81 -10.60 4.31 -9.91
CA LYS A 81 -10.79 3.65 -11.21
C LYS A 81 -10.71 2.12 -11.12
N LYS A 82 -9.84 1.57 -10.26
CA LYS A 82 -9.74 0.12 -10.04
C LYS A 82 -10.93 -0.40 -9.25
N CYS A 83 -11.40 0.33 -8.23
CA CYS A 83 -12.60 -0.01 -7.48
C CYS A 83 -13.85 -0.02 -8.38
N GLU A 84 -14.02 0.97 -9.25
CA GLU A 84 -15.12 0.98 -10.23
C GLU A 84 -15.07 -0.23 -11.17
N ARG A 85 -13.87 -0.66 -11.60
CA ARG A 85 -13.71 -1.89 -12.38
C ARG A 85 -14.07 -3.14 -11.58
N LEU A 86 -13.76 -3.18 -10.28
CA LEU A 86 -14.13 -4.30 -9.41
C LEU A 86 -15.65 -4.35 -9.20
N LYS A 87 -16.31 -3.20 -8.99
CA LYS A 87 -17.78 -3.12 -8.91
C LYS A 87 -18.43 -3.73 -10.15
N LYS A 88 -17.98 -3.33 -11.36
CA LYS A 88 -18.48 -3.89 -12.63
C LYS A 88 -18.24 -5.39 -12.81
N ARG A 89 -17.23 -5.97 -12.16
CA ARG A 89 -16.97 -7.42 -12.19
C ARG A 89 -17.88 -8.20 -11.25
N LEU A 90 -18.28 -7.57 -10.14
CA LEU A 90 -19.24 -8.15 -9.19
C LEU A 90 -20.68 -8.05 -9.71
N ASP A 91 -20.99 -6.97 -10.44
CA ASP A 91 -22.29 -6.73 -11.03
C ASP A 91 -22.14 -6.17 -12.47
N PRO A 92 -22.19 -7.05 -13.48
CA PRO A 92 -22.09 -6.64 -14.88
C PRO A 92 -23.28 -5.83 -15.40
N GLU A 93 -24.43 -5.88 -14.72
CA GLU A 93 -25.69 -5.24 -15.15
C GLU A 93 -25.88 -3.84 -14.52
N ALA A 94 -25.22 -3.53 -13.41
CA ALA A 94 -25.21 -2.19 -12.78
C ALA A 94 -24.48 -1.10 -13.61
N GLY A 95 -24.05 -1.40 -14.84
CA GLY A 95 -23.24 -0.52 -15.69
C GLY A 95 -24.01 0.28 -16.73
N ASP A 96 -25.33 0.12 -16.86
CA ASP A 96 -26.14 0.67 -17.97
C ASP A 96 -27.39 1.42 -17.48
N GLU A 97 -27.28 2.17 -16.37
CA GLU A 97 -28.19 3.28 -16.10
C GLU A 97 -27.63 4.55 -16.74
N SER A 98 -27.89 4.72 -18.04
CA SER A 98 -27.70 5.96 -18.81
C SER A 98 -28.99 6.34 -19.53
#